data_AF-A0A803W0E2-F1
#
_entry.id   AF-A0A803W0E2-F1
#
_cell.length_a   1.000
_cell.length_b   1.000
_cell.length_c   1.000
_cell.angle_alpha   90.00
_cell.angle_beta   90.00
_cell.angle_gamma   90.00
#
_symmetry.space_group_name_H-M   'P 1'
#
loop_
_entity.id
_entity.type
_entity.pdbx_description
1 polymer ?
#
loop_
_entity_poly.entity_id
_entity_poly.type
_entity_poly.pdbx_seq_one_letter_code
_entity_poly.pdbx_strand_id
1 'polypeptide(L)'
;LYIHFHLAGRRTQLFKGLPATSTVEENSQAGVSVYNFTVTISPLASESVAILPTIVNSNLLTEAFDIESKGGLEFGVITTGNPVLDYETMPKSFDLQIFVEDSTGRTDLNTLTIQVTDKNEHPVFRGNMAFQKYV
;
A
#
# COMPACT_ATOMS: atom_id res chain seq x y z
N LEU A 1 -24.09 25.51 -31.02
CA LEU A 1 -24.34 24.91 -29.70
C LEU A 1 -23.21 23.92 -29.42
N TYR A 2 -22.19 24.34 -28.66
CA TYR A 2 -21.01 23.54 -28.36
C TYR A 2 -21.31 22.72 -27.10
N ILE A 3 -21.54 21.42 -27.25
CA ILE A 3 -21.80 20.52 -26.13
C ILE A 3 -20.48 19.93 -25.65
N HIS A 4 -20.00 20.40 -24.49
CA HIS A 4 -18.92 19.77 -23.73
C HIS A 4 -19.42 18.43 -23.19
N PHE A 5 -18.94 17.32 -23.75
CA PHE A 5 -19.05 16.03 -23.08
C PHE A 5 -18.01 15.95 -21.96
N HIS A 6 -18.45 16.19 -20.72
CA HIS A 6 -17.78 15.62 -19.55
C HIS A 6 -18.37 14.22 -19.29
N LEU A 7 -18.08 13.27 -20.18
CA LEU A 7 -18.17 11.86 -19.83
C LEU A 7 -16.89 11.53 -19.08
N ALA A 8 -16.90 11.70 -17.76
CA ALA A 8 -16.01 10.94 -16.91
C ALA A 8 -16.27 9.46 -17.25
N GLY A 9 -15.37 8.86 -18.04
CA GLY A 9 -15.46 7.44 -18.37
C GLY A 9 -15.61 6.68 -17.07
N ARG A 10 -16.70 5.91 -16.94
CA ARG A 10 -16.96 5.08 -15.77
C ARG A 10 -15.74 4.17 -15.60
N ARG A 11 -14.84 4.50 -14.65
CA ARG A 11 -13.65 3.71 -14.36
C ARG A 11 -14.11 2.27 -14.17
N THR A 12 -13.45 1.32 -14.83
CA THR A 12 -13.67 -0.11 -14.61
C THR A 12 -13.17 -0.42 -13.21
N GLN A 13 -14.07 -0.31 -12.22
CA GLN A 13 -13.72 -0.59 -10.83
C GLN A 13 -13.70 -2.09 -10.62
N LEU A 14 -12.51 -2.64 -10.40
CA LEU A 14 -12.31 -4.03 -9.97
C LEU A 14 -12.04 -4.08 -8.46
N PHE A 15 -11.59 -3.01 -7.82
CA PHE A 15 -11.43 -2.98 -6.36
C PHE A 15 -12.75 -2.65 -5.64
N LYS A 16 -13.09 -3.46 -4.63
CA LYS A 16 -14.22 -3.22 -3.71
C LYS A 16 -13.69 -3.14 -2.28
N GLY A 17 -14.05 -2.06 -1.59
CA GLY A 17 -13.70 -1.82 -0.20
C GLY A 17 -12.32 -1.19 0.02
N LEU A 18 -11.43 -1.15 -0.98
CA LEU A 18 -10.12 -0.49 -0.85
C LEU A 18 -10.30 1.04 -0.60
N PRO A 19 -9.87 1.59 0.54
CA PRO A 19 -10.04 2.99 0.89
C PRO A 19 -8.95 3.84 0.23
N ALA A 20 -9.15 5.16 0.25
CA ALA A 20 -8.09 6.09 -0.14
C ALA A 20 -6.94 6.09 0.87
N THR A 21 -7.24 5.92 2.17
CA THR A 21 -6.27 5.98 3.26
C THR A 21 -6.43 4.83 4.26
N SER A 22 -5.31 4.38 4.83
CA SER A 22 -5.27 3.50 6.02
C SER A 22 -4.10 3.92 6.93
N THR A 23 -4.00 3.30 8.10
CA THR A 23 -2.95 3.57 9.09
C THR A 23 -2.23 2.31 9.52
N VAL A 24 -0.96 2.42 9.88
CA VAL A 24 -0.16 1.33 10.46
C VAL A 24 0.76 1.90 11.55
N GLU A 25 0.90 1.21 12.68
CA GLU A 25 1.88 1.60 13.71
C GLU A 25 3.29 1.30 13.19
N GLU A 26 4.24 2.20 13.43
CA GLU A 26 5.64 1.88 13.20
C GLU A 26 6.09 0.66 14.00
N ASN A 27 7.24 0.07 13.63
CA ASN A 27 7.78 -1.13 14.28
C ASN A 27 6.82 -2.34 14.27
N SER A 28 5.75 -2.28 13.48
CA SER A 28 4.83 -3.40 13.26
C SER A 28 5.60 -4.62 12.76
N GLN A 29 5.32 -5.77 13.38
CA GLN A 29 5.90 -7.05 12.96
C GLN A 29 5.49 -7.39 11.52
N ALA A 30 6.25 -8.27 10.87
CA ALA A 30 5.85 -8.83 9.58
C ALA A 30 4.48 -9.54 9.69
N GLY A 31 3.66 -9.41 8.65
CA GLY A 31 2.34 -10.03 8.54
C GLY A 31 1.20 -9.27 9.23
N VAL A 32 1.44 -8.07 9.78
CA VAL A 32 0.36 -7.25 10.35
C VAL A 32 -0.55 -6.78 9.21
N SER A 33 -1.85 -7.08 9.32
CA SER A 33 -2.86 -6.65 8.36
C SER A 33 -3.11 -5.14 8.45
N VAL A 34 -2.80 -4.43 7.38
CA VAL A 34 -3.06 -2.98 7.25
C VAL A 34 -4.47 -2.71 6.75
N TYR A 35 -4.93 -3.45 5.73
CA TYR A 35 -6.30 -3.34 5.21
C TYR A 35 -6.70 -4.55 4.36
N ASN A 36 -7.95 -5.01 4.51
CA ASN A 36 -8.53 -6.09 3.69
C ASN A 36 -9.49 -5.54 2.65
N PHE A 37 -9.36 -6.01 1.41
CA PHE A 37 -10.22 -5.60 0.29
C PHE A 37 -10.60 -6.80 -0.58
N THR A 38 -11.56 -6.60 -1.48
CA THR A 38 -12.01 -7.62 -2.42
C THR A 38 -11.81 -7.15 -3.85
N VAL A 39 -11.57 -8.09 -4.76
CA VAL A 39 -11.60 -7.84 -6.20
C VAL A 39 -12.94 -8.32 -6.77
N THR A 40 -13.58 -7.51 -7.60
CA THR A 40 -14.70 -7.89 -8.44
C THR A 40 -14.20 -8.10 -9.86
N ILE A 41 -14.54 -9.23 -10.47
CA ILE A 41 -14.14 -9.58 -11.84
C ILE A 41 -15.32 -9.47 -12.80
N SER A 42 -15.05 -9.44 -14.11
CA SER A 42 -16.07 -9.54 -15.14
C SER A 42 -16.97 -10.77 -14.93
N PRO A 43 -18.30 -10.68 -15.18
CA PRO A 43 -19.16 -11.86 -15.20
C PRO A 43 -18.81 -12.85 -16.33
N LEU A 44 -17.97 -12.44 -17.28
CA LEU A 44 -17.43 -13.29 -18.34
C LEU A 44 -16.07 -13.91 -17.96
N ALA A 45 -15.50 -13.53 -16.81
CA ALA A 45 -14.25 -14.09 -16.32
C ALA A 45 -14.47 -15.49 -15.73
N SER A 46 -13.45 -16.35 -15.83
CA SER A 46 -13.50 -17.73 -15.31
C SER A 46 -13.21 -17.80 -13.82
N GLU A 47 -13.98 -17.05 -13.01
CA GLU A 47 -13.86 -16.95 -11.55
C GLU A 47 -12.48 -16.56 -10.99
N SER A 48 -11.54 -16.15 -11.85
CA SER A 48 -10.17 -15.83 -11.48
C SER A 48 -9.71 -14.50 -12.07
N VAL A 49 -8.64 -13.97 -11.47
CA VAL A 49 -7.84 -12.88 -12.03
C VAL A 49 -6.69 -13.44 -12.86
N ALA A 50 -6.31 -12.73 -13.93
CA ALA A 50 -5.12 -13.05 -14.72
C ALA A 50 -3.84 -12.56 -14.01
N ILE A 51 -3.92 -11.36 -13.42
CA ILE A 51 -2.87 -10.78 -12.58
C ILE A 51 -3.48 -10.50 -11.22
N LEU A 52 -2.93 -11.14 -10.18
CA LEU A 52 -3.31 -10.89 -8.79
C LEU A 52 -3.00 -9.44 -8.40
N PRO A 53 -3.76 -8.84 -7.47
CA PRO A 53 -3.44 -7.53 -6.94
C PRO A 53 -1.97 -7.41 -6.55
N THR A 54 -1.27 -6.48 -7.19
CA THR A 54 0.19 -6.31 -7.06
C THR A 54 0.51 -4.84 -6.84
N ILE A 55 1.44 -4.55 -5.93
CA ILE A 55 1.99 -3.21 -5.72
C ILE A 55 3.00 -2.92 -6.84
N VAL A 56 2.78 -1.86 -7.62
CA VAL A 56 3.60 -1.55 -8.82
C VAL A 56 4.46 -0.29 -8.66
N ASN A 57 4.71 0.14 -7.42
CA ASN A 57 5.55 1.30 -7.11
C ASN A 57 7.02 1.07 -7.49
N SER A 58 7.70 2.15 -7.93
CA SER A 58 9.16 2.14 -8.14
C SER A 58 9.97 2.51 -6.89
N ASN A 59 9.31 2.92 -5.79
CA ASN A 59 9.98 3.32 -4.56
C ASN A 59 10.28 2.08 -3.69
N LEU A 60 11.56 1.78 -3.48
CA LEU A 60 12.01 0.62 -2.68
C LEU A 60 11.47 0.63 -1.23
N LEU A 61 11.16 1.81 -0.66
CA LEU A 61 10.59 1.86 0.69
C LEU A 61 9.16 1.27 0.76
N THR A 62 8.48 1.10 -0.39
CA THR A 62 7.19 0.40 -0.45
C THR A 62 7.31 -1.11 -0.30
N GLU A 63 8.53 -1.68 -0.35
CA GLU A 63 8.80 -3.09 -0.01
C GLU A 63 8.46 -3.41 1.47
N ALA A 64 8.24 -2.40 2.31
CA ALA A 64 7.69 -2.55 3.65
C ALA A 64 6.26 -3.13 3.67
N PHE A 65 5.59 -3.17 2.50
CA PHE A 65 4.24 -3.68 2.33
C PHE A 65 4.17 -4.72 1.21
N ASP A 66 3.28 -5.70 1.39
CA ASP A 66 2.95 -6.71 0.37
C ASP A 66 1.44 -6.97 0.37
N ILE A 67 0.95 -7.69 -0.65
CA ILE A 67 -0.44 -8.12 -0.74
C ILE A 67 -0.52 -9.64 -0.59
N GLU A 68 -1.24 -10.07 0.43
CA GLU A 68 -1.52 -11.48 0.69
C GLU A 68 -2.92 -11.86 0.19
N SER A 69 -3.05 -13.03 -0.45
CA SER A 69 -4.36 -13.62 -0.73
C SER A 69 -4.97 -14.21 0.55
N LYS A 70 -6.21 -13.85 0.86
CA LYS A 70 -6.99 -14.43 1.96
C LYS A 70 -7.89 -15.59 1.50
N GLY A 71 -7.88 -15.89 0.21
CA GLY A 71 -8.73 -16.91 -0.43
C GLY A 71 -9.78 -16.28 -1.34
N GLY A 72 -10.11 -16.98 -2.43
CA GLY A 72 -11.03 -16.48 -3.44
C GLY A 72 -10.57 -15.14 -4.04
N LEU A 73 -11.42 -14.11 -3.94
CA LEU A 73 -11.12 -12.76 -4.40
C LEU A 73 -10.87 -11.77 -3.25
N GLU A 74 -10.57 -12.28 -2.05
CA GLU A 74 -10.22 -11.49 -0.87
C GLU A 74 -8.70 -11.38 -0.71
N PHE A 75 -8.24 -10.18 -0.42
CA PHE A 75 -6.83 -9.81 -0.33
C PHE A 75 -6.60 -8.88 0.85
N GLY A 76 -5.38 -8.87 1.37
CA GLY A 76 -4.97 -7.95 2.43
C GLY A 76 -3.62 -7.31 2.13
N VAL A 77 -3.52 -6.00 2.32
CA VAL A 77 -2.22 -5.33 2.43
C VAL A 77 -1.65 -5.66 3.80
N ILE A 78 -0.43 -6.19 3.84
CA ILE A 78 0.29 -6.57 5.06
C ILE A 78 1.63 -5.85 5.13
N THR A 79 2.19 -5.73 6.34
CA THR A 79 3.59 -5.36 6.53
C THR A 79 4.52 -6.54 6.20
N THR A 80 5.65 -6.28 5.56
CA THR A 80 6.70 -7.30 5.31
C THR A 80 7.70 -7.39 6.46
N GLY A 81 7.82 -6.32 7.25
CA GLY A 81 8.88 -6.14 8.24
C GLY A 81 10.26 -5.87 7.64
N ASN A 82 10.37 -5.65 6.33
CA ASN A 82 11.62 -5.29 5.66
C ASN A 82 11.40 -4.30 4.50
N PRO A 83 11.77 -3.02 4.63
CA PRO A 83 12.32 -2.41 5.85
C PRO A 83 11.29 -2.38 6.99
N VAL A 84 11.76 -2.39 8.23
CA VAL A 84 10.91 -2.09 9.40
C VAL A 84 10.53 -0.62 9.33
N LEU A 85 9.24 -0.31 9.45
CA LEU A 85 8.75 1.06 9.48
C LEU A 85 9.29 1.78 10.72
N ASP A 86 9.92 2.93 10.53
CA ASP A 86 10.52 3.78 11.57
C ASP A 86 10.01 5.21 11.34
N TYR A 87 9.21 5.74 12.27
CA TYR A 87 8.54 7.02 12.09
C TYR A 87 9.50 8.21 12.12
N GLU A 88 10.62 8.09 12.85
CA GLU A 88 11.65 9.12 12.97
C GLU A 88 12.53 9.23 11.73
N THR A 89 12.79 8.11 11.04
CA THR A 89 13.78 8.07 9.94
C THR A 89 13.22 7.77 8.56
N MET A 90 11.99 7.26 8.45
CA MET A 90 11.32 6.97 7.18
C MET A 90 10.21 7.98 6.86
N PRO A 91 9.67 7.98 5.62
CA PRO A 91 8.47 8.74 5.32
C PRO A 91 7.31 8.34 6.23
N LYS A 92 6.56 9.34 6.70
CA LYS A 92 5.36 9.15 7.53
C LYS A 92 4.15 8.67 6.73
N SER A 93 4.28 8.58 5.41
CA SER A 93 3.23 8.12 4.52
C SER A 93 3.77 7.43 3.28
N PHE A 94 3.06 6.41 2.81
CA PHE A 94 3.38 5.63 1.61
C PHE A 94 2.17 5.55 0.69
N ASP A 95 2.34 5.90 -0.57
CA ASP A 95 1.31 5.70 -1.59
C ASP A 95 1.55 4.36 -2.29
N LEU A 96 0.67 3.39 -2.06
CA LEU A 96 0.71 2.09 -2.72
C LEU A 96 -0.17 2.10 -3.97
N GLN A 97 0.42 2.00 -5.15
CA GLN A 97 -0.26 1.81 -6.42
C GLN A 97 -0.55 0.33 -6.60
N ILE A 98 -1.81 -0.07 -6.47
CA ILE A 98 -2.26 -1.45 -6.52
C ILE A 98 -2.94 -1.71 -7.86
N PHE A 99 -2.36 -2.61 -8.64
CA PHE A 99 -2.81 -3.01 -9.96
C PHE A 99 -3.46 -4.40 -9.93
N VAL A 100 -4.51 -4.61 -10.71
CA VAL A 100 -5.14 -5.92 -10.91
C VAL A 100 -5.63 -6.08 -12.35
N GLU A 101 -5.62 -7.31 -12.87
CA GLU A 101 -6.17 -7.66 -14.18
C GLU A 101 -7.04 -8.92 -14.08
N ASP A 102 -8.28 -8.87 -14.56
CA ASP A 102 -9.15 -10.04 -14.63
C ASP A 102 -8.85 -10.94 -15.84
N SER A 103 -9.39 -12.16 -15.87
CA SER A 103 -9.13 -13.10 -16.97
C SER A 103 -9.68 -12.67 -18.34
N THR A 104 -10.41 -11.55 -18.41
CA THR A 104 -10.92 -10.96 -19.65
C THR A 104 -10.06 -9.79 -20.14
N GLY A 105 -8.95 -9.49 -19.44
CA GLY A 105 -8.04 -8.40 -19.76
C GLY A 105 -8.52 -7.03 -19.27
N ARG A 106 -9.55 -6.97 -18.41
CA ARG A 106 -9.93 -5.71 -17.76
C ARG A 106 -8.97 -5.43 -16.63
N THR A 107 -8.48 -4.20 -16.57
CA THR A 107 -7.54 -3.74 -15.55
C THR A 107 -8.16 -2.67 -14.65
N ASP A 108 -7.63 -2.55 -13.44
CA ASP A 108 -7.86 -1.42 -12.54
C ASP A 108 -6.59 -1.05 -11.78
N LEU A 109 -6.44 0.22 -11.45
CA LEU A 109 -5.31 0.78 -10.71
C LEU A 109 -5.84 1.79 -9.69
N ASN A 110 -5.64 1.49 -8.41
CA ASN A 110 -6.00 2.36 -7.31
C ASN A 110 -4.80 2.63 -6.40
N THR A 111 -4.81 3.80 -5.77
CA THR A 111 -3.81 4.18 -4.78
C THR A 111 -4.37 4.03 -3.38
N LEU A 112 -3.67 3.33 -2.49
CA LEU A 112 -3.88 3.33 -1.06
C LEU A 112 -2.76 4.13 -0.39
N THR A 113 -3.11 5.22 0.28
CA THR A 113 -2.15 5.98 1.09
C THR A 113 -2.12 5.44 2.52
N ILE A 114 -1.00 4.86 2.93
CA ILE A 114 -0.77 4.39 4.30
C ILE A 114 -0.12 5.50 5.11
N GLN A 115 -0.70 5.86 6.25
CA GLN A 115 -0.08 6.75 7.23
C GLN A 115 0.58 5.93 8.34
N VAL A 116 1.83 6.22 8.65
CA VAL A 116 2.53 5.62 9.78
C VAL A 116 2.21 6.40 11.04
N THR A 117 1.78 5.70 12.09
CA THR A 117 1.57 6.30 13.41
C THR A 117 2.79 6.09 14.29
N ASP A 118 3.21 7.18 14.90
CA ASP A 118 4.29 7.25 15.90
C ASP A 118 3.97 6.40 17.12
N LYS A 119 4.94 5.59 17.53
CA LYS A 119 4.98 4.90 18.81
C LYS A 119 6.12 5.49 19.61
N ASN A 120 5.81 6.04 20.78
CA ASN A 120 6.84 6.65 21.62
C ASN A 120 7.97 5.67 22.00
N GLU A 121 9.14 5.87 21.41
CA GLU A 121 10.39 5.16 21.73
C GLU A 121 11.31 6.00 22.62
N HIS A 122 12.33 5.36 23.22
CA HIS A 122 13.34 6.09 23.99
C HIS A 122 14.24 6.93 23.07
N PRO A 123 14.67 8.13 23.49
CA PRO A 123 15.54 8.96 22.66
C PRO A 123 16.86 8.25 22.36
N VAL A 124 17.17 8.12 21.06
CA VAL A 124 18.45 7.59 20.59
C VAL A 124 19.42 8.76 20.37
N PHE A 125 20.36 8.96 21.29
CA PHE A 125 21.41 9.97 21.14
C PHE A 125 22.51 9.50 20.18
N ARG A 126 22.44 9.91 18.91
CA ARG A 126 23.53 9.71 17.93
C ARG A 126 24.58 10.83 18.04
N GLY A 127 25.20 10.96 19.22
CA GLY A 127 26.29 11.90 19.44
C GLY A 127 27.64 11.21 19.37
N ASN A 128 28.48 11.55 18.38
CA ASN A 128 29.92 11.32 18.54
C ASN A 128 30.37 12.21 19.70
N MET A 129 30.80 11.61 20.81
CA MET A 129 31.43 12.33 21.91
C MET A 129 32.70 13.00 21.37
N ALA A 130 32.62 14.28 21.02
CA ALA A 130 33.80 15.08 20.79
C ALA A 130 34.42 15.32 22.18
N PHE A 131 35.44 14.52 22.52
CA PHE A 131 36.33 14.87 23.61
C PHE A 131 37.11 16.11 23.18
N GLN A 132 36.59 17.30 23.48
CA GLN A 132 37.36 18.54 23.40
C GLN A 132 38.46 18.43 24.46
N LYS A 133 39.63 17.97 24.05
CA LYS A 133 40.83 18.02 24.89
C LYS A 133 41.20 19.50 24.99
N TYR A 134 40.88 20.13 26.11
CA TYR A 134 41.42 21.45 26.44
C TYR A 134 42.95 21.30 26.57
N VAL A 135 43.69 22.03 25.74
CA VAL A 135 45.14 22.24 25.87
C VAL A 135 45.37 23.73 26.05
#